data_AF-A0A392R1T0-F1
#
_entry.id   AF-A0A392R1T0-F1
#
_cell.length_a   1.000
_cell.length_b   1.000
_cell.length_c   1.000
_cell.angle_alpha   90.00
_cell.angle_beta   90.00
_cell.angle_gamma   90.00
#
_symmetry.space_group_name_H-M   'P 1'
#
loop_
_entity.id
_entity.type
_entity.pdbx_description
1 polymer ?
#
loop_
_entity_poly.entity_id
_entity_poly.type
_entity_poly.pdbx_seq_one_letter_code
_entity_poly.pdbx_strand_id
1 'polypeptide(L)'
;MKLGKLEIVVDAMVLELGGLDMVLGVSWLRTLGEVVMDWKLLTMQFIHDGQHVKLQGIGNKGSSNSYLNAFLRNLHGRDGMEWWSQFQSIIADKTIVSHDINALLAKFHEVFKNQIQLPPKRSKVHQIKLKPDHG
;
A
#
# COMPACT_ATOMS: atom_id res chain seq x y z
N MET A 1 7.99 -14.11 13.14
CA MET A 1 7.54 -14.70 11.85
C MET A 1 8.71 -15.45 11.23
N LYS A 2 8.44 -16.57 10.53
CA LYS A 2 9.47 -17.36 9.84
C LYS A 2 9.46 -17.05 8.35
N LEU A 3 10.62 -16.70 7.81
CA LEU A 3 10.84 -16.43 6.39
C LEU A 3 11.87 -17.44 5.87
N GLY A 4 11.38 -18.62 5.47
CA GLY A 4 12.24 -19.76 5.21
C GLY A 4 12.93 -20.26 6.48
N LYS A 5 14.26 -20.16 6.53
CA LYS A 5 15.07 -20.52 7.71
C LYS A 5 15.29 -19.35 8.67
N LEU A 6 14.88 -18.15 8.29
CA LEU A 6 15.10 -16.93 9.06
C LEU A 6 13.93 -16.69 10.03
N GLU A 7 14.23 -16.45 11.30
CA GLU A 7 13.25 -15.98 12.28
C GLU A 7 13.42 -14.47 12.46
N ILE A 8 12.34 -13.72 12.23
CA ILE A 8 12.34 -12.26 12.35
C ILE A 8 11.25 -11.84 13.33
N VAL A 9 11.59 -10.92 14.23
CA VAL A 9 10.62 -10.19 15.06
C VAL A 9 10.24 -8.90 14.33
N VAL A 10 8.95 -8.70 14.13
CA VAL A 10 8.41 -7.53 13.44
C VAL A 10 7.21 -7.01 14.20
N ASP A 11 7.10 -5.68 14.30
CA ASP A 11 5.87 -5.03 14.73
C ASP A 11 4.86 -5.09 13.57
N ALA A 12 3.73 -5.76 13.81
CA ALA A 12 2.71 -5.98 12.79
C ALA A 12 1.38 -5.35 13.19
N MET A 13 0.65 -4.84 12.20
CA MET A 13 -0.74 -4.43 12.35
C MET A 13 -1.65 -5.59 11.94
N VAL A 14 -2.64 -5.90 12.77
CA VAL A 14 -3.63 -6.94 12.46
C VAL A 14 -4.67 -6.37 11.53
N LEU A 15 -4.76 -6.93 10.33
CA LEU A 15 -5.64 -6.47 9.24
C LEU A 15 -6.33 -7.69 8.64
N GLU A 16 -7.61 -7.57 8.29
CA GLU A 16 -8.32 -8.61 7.54
C GLU A 16 -7.91 -8.57 6.06
N LEU A 17 -6.82 -9.25 5.70
CA LEU A 17 -6.22 -9.16 4.36
C LEU A 17 -6.85 -10.10 3.32
N GLY A 18 -8.08 -10.55 3.53
CA GLY A 18 -8.87 -11.28 2.51
C GLY A 18 -8.15 -12.45 1.83
N GLY A 19 -7.37 -13.24 2.58
CA GLY A 19 -6.65 -14.41 2.08
C GLY A 19 -5.13 -14.25 1.91
N LEU A 20 -4.56 -13.10 2.29
CA LEU A 20 -3.11 -12.94 2.48
C LEU A 20 -2.77 -13.09 3.97
N ASP A 21 -1.69 -13.81 4.27
CA ASP A 21 -1.28 -14.01 5.68
C ASP A 21 -0.66 -12.74 6.29
N MET A 22 0.20 -12.05 5.53
CA MET A 22 0.92 -10.88 6.01
C MET A 22 1.47 -10.03 4.85
N VAL A 23 1.50 -8.71 5.04
CA VAL A 23 2.17 -7.77 4.13
C VAL A 23 3.31 -7.08 4.88
N LEU A 24 4.53 -7.25 4.37
CA LEU A 24 5.72 -6.58 4.91
C LEU A 24 5.97 -5.28 4.16
N GLY A 25 5.70 -4.16 4.83
CA GLY A 25 5.85 -2.82 4.27
C GLY A 25 7.25 -2.23 4.39
N VAL A 26 7.35 -0.94 4.05
CA VAL A 26 8.62 -0.18 4.05
C VAL A 26 9.27 -0.10 5.44
N SER A 27 8.49 -0.09 6.52
CA SER A 27 9.01 -0.08 7.89
C SER A 27 9.92 -1.29 8.14
N TRP A 28 9.46 -2.47 7.74
CA TRP A 28 10.27 -3.69 7.82
C TRP A 28 11.46 -3.66 6.86
N LEU A 29 11.25 -3.25 5.60
CA LEU A 29 12.34 -3.18 4.61
C LEU A 29 13.51 -2.30 5.08
N ARG A 30 13.21 -1.20 5.80
CA ARG A 30 14.23 -0.32 6.37
C ARG A 30 15.15 -1.02 7.37
N THR A 31 14.68 -2.07 8.05
CA THR A 31 15.47 -2.83 9.03
C THR A 31 16.57 -3.68 8.39
N LEU A 32 16.48 -3.95 7.08
CA LEU A 32 17.38 -4.85 6.36
C LEU A 32 18.67 -4.16 5.88
N GLY A 33 18.71 -2.82 5.90
CA GLY A 33 19.82 -2.07 5.35
C GLY A 33 19.91 -2.17 3.82
N GLU A 34 21.06 -2.58 3.30
CA GLU A 34 21.27 -2.74 1.87
C GLU A 34 20.60 -4.01 1.35
N VAL A 35 19.80 -3.84 0.30
CA VAL A 35 19.05 -4.92 -0.34
C VAL A 35 19.35 -4.93 -1.83
N VAL A 36 19.67 -6.10 -2.37
CA VAL A 36 19.80 -6.33 -3.81
C VAL A 36 18.56 -7.07 -4.30
N MET A 37 17.86 -6.47 -5.26
CA MET A 37 16.65 -7.04 -5.85
C MET A 37 16.88 -7.38 -7.32
N ASP A 38 16.58 -8.62 -7.70
CA ASP A 38 16.41 -9.04 -9.09
C ASP A 38 14.91 -9.13 -9.38
N TRP A 39 14.39 -8.13 -10.10
CA TRP A 39 12.97 -8.05 -10.44
C TRP A 39 12.54 -9.07 -11.50
N LYS A 40 13.46 -9.54 -12.35
CA LYS A 40 13.16 -10.52 -13.39
C LYS A 40 13.02 -11.91 -12.79
N LEU A 41 13.91 -12.27 -11.88
CA LEU A 41 13.89 -13.56 -11.16
C LEU A 41 13.05 -13.50 -9.88
N LEU A 42 12.55 -12.32 -9.50
CA LEU A 42 11.85 -12.04 -8.25
C LEU A 42 12.66 -12.50 -7.03
N THR A 43 13.95 -12.15 -6.96
CA THR A 43 14.80 -12.50 -5.83
C THR A 43 15.21 -11.28 -5.05
N MET A 44 15.24 -11.41 -3.72
CA MET A 44 15.65 -10.36 -2.79
C MET A 44 16.79 -10.89 -1.93
N GLN A 45 17.88 -10.14 -1.81
CA GLN A 45 19.07 -10.53 -1.07
C GLN A 45 19.49 -9.42 -0.12
N PHE A 46 19.84 -9.78 1.12
CA PHE A 46 20.28 -8.85 2.16
C PHE A 46 21.13 -9.57 3.20
N ILE A 47 21.82 -8.82 4.05
CA ILE A 47 22.57 -9.36 5.19
C ILE A 47 21.73 -9.22 6.45
N HIS A 48 21.61 -10.30 7.21
CA HIS A 48 20.96 -10.30 8.52
C HIS A 48 21.81 -11.11 9.50
N ASP A 49 22.18 -10.54 10.64
CA ASP A 49 23.08 -11.14 11.64
C ASP A 49 24.36 -11.75 11.04
N GLY A 50 24.95 -11.04 10.07
CA GLY A 50 26.17 -11.46 9.38
C GLY A 50 25.97 -12.57 8.34
N GLN A 51 24.74 -13.03 8.13
CA GLN A 51 24.41 -14.08 7.15
C GLN A 51 23.76 -13.50 5.90
N HIS A 52 24.15 -14.02 4.73
CA HIS A 52 23.49 -13.73 3.48
C HIS A 52 22.14 -14.46 3.40
N VAL A 53 21.07 -13.67 3.35
CA VAL A 53 19.71 -14.17 3.18
C VAL A 53 19.28 -13.94 1.74
N LYS A 54 18.69 -14.97 1.11
CA LYS A 54 18.08 -14.87 -0.21
C LYS A 54 16.64 -15.35 -0.18
N LEU A 55 15.73 -14.46 -0.52
CA LEU A 55 14.32 -14.76 -0.72
C LEU A 55 14.04 -14.97 -2.20
N GLN A 56 13.17 -15.93 -2.49
CA GLN A 56 12.76 -16.29 -3.84
C GLN A 56 11.24 -16.12 -3.96
N GLY A 57 10.82 -15.26 -4.89
CA GLY A 57 9.42 -15.12 -5.26
C GLY A 57 8.91 -16.40 -5.91
N ILE A 58 7.63 -16.69 -5.66
CA ILE A 58 6.90 -17.79 -6.29
C ILE A 58 6.60 -17.36 -7.73
N GLY A 59 7.56 -17.59 -8.63
CA GLY A 59 7.40 -17.34 -10.06
C GLY A 59 6.35 -18.28 -10.70
N ASN A 60 6.03 -18.04 -11.97
CA ASN A 60 4.97 -18.67 -12.78
C ASN A 60 5.16 -20.19 -13.06
N LYS A 61 5.71 -20.96 -12.12
CA LYS A 61 5.85 -22.42 -12.20
C LYS A 61 4.58 -23.08 -11.65
N GLY A 62 3.55 -23.10 -12.49
CA GLY A 62 2.54 -24.17 -12.50
C GLY A 62 1.45 -24.19 -11.43
N SER A 63 1.32 -23.19 -10.56
CA SER A 63 0.18 -23.09 -9.63
C SER A 63 -0.55 -21.76 -9.82
N SER A 64 -1.71 -21.88 -10.46
CA SER A 64 -2.84 -20.95 -10.50
C SER A 64 -2.70 -19.71 -9.62
N ASN A 65 -2.52 -18.53 -10.24
CA ASN A 65 -2.62 -17.20 -9.63
C ASN A 65 -1.80 -17.03 -8.35
N SER A 66 -0.68 -16.30 -8.40
CA SER A 66 -0.05 -15.77 -7.18
C SER A 66 -1.15 -15.15 -6.30
N TYR A 67 -1.29 -15.59 -5.05
CA TYR A 67 -2.40 -15.23 -4.16
C TYR A 67 -2.66 -13.72 -4.12
N LEU A 68 -1.61 -12.90 -4.25
CA LEU A 68 -1.70 -11.45 -4.39
C LEU A 68 -2.46 -11.01 -5.65
N ASN A 69 -2.22 -11.58 -6.82
CA ASN A 69 -2.95 -11.25 -8.04
C ASN A 69 -4.42 -11.72 -7.98
N ALA A 70 -4.70 -12.86 -7.34
CA ALA A 70 -6.08 -13.28 -7.08
C ALA A 70 -6.77 -12.31 -6.11
N PHE A 71 -6.10 -11.96 -5.02
CA PHE A 71 -6.53 -10.98 -4.03
C PHE A 71 -6.80 -9.61 -4.67
N LEU A 72 -5.84 -9.07 -5.42
CA LEU A 72 -5.98 -7.79 -6.11
C LEU A 72 -7.10 -7.83 -7.16
N ARG A 73 -7.33 -8.95 -7.85
CA ARG A 73 -8.48 -9.07 -8.77
C ARG A 73 -9.81 -9.01 -8.02
N ASN A 74 -9.92 -9.68 -6.88
CA ASN A 74 -11.10 -9.58 -6.02
C ASN A 74 -11.29 -8.14 -5.50
N LEU A 75 -10.18 -7.44 -5.22
CA LEU A 75 -10.17 -6.04 -4.81
C LEU A 75 -10.65 -5.05 -5.88
N HIS A 76 -10.54 -5.39 -7.16
CA HIS A 76 -11.08 -4.56 -8.25
C HIS A 76 -12.52 -4.96 -8.63
N GLY A 77 -13.06 -6.01 -8.02
CA GLY A 77 -14.47 -6.42 -8.15
C GLY A 77 -15.40 -5.57 -7.27
N ARG A 78 -16.71 -5.82 -7.38
CA ARG A 78 -17.78 -5.14 -6.61
C ARG A 78 -17.54 -5.16 -5.09
N ASP A 79 -16.84 -6.18 -4.59
CA ASP A 79 -16.50 -6.38 -3.17
C ASP A 79 -15.24 -5.63 -2.71
N GLY A 80 -14.45 -5.07 -3.62
CA GLY A 80 -13.25 -4.29 -3.28
C GLY A 80 -13.55 -3.00 -2.51
N MET A 81 -14.71 -2.40 -2.78
CA MET A 81 -15.22 -1.25 -2.06
C MET A 81 -15.62 -1.63 -0.62
N GLU A 82 -16.08 -2.86 -0.40
CA GLU A 82 -16.44 -3.39 0.92
C GLU A 82 -15.17 -3.61 1.77
N TRP A 83 -14.11 -4.20 1.21
CA TRP A 83 -12.83 -4.35 1.90
C TRP A 83 -12.20 -3.02 2.32
N TRP A 84 -12.25 -1.99 1.45
CA TRP A 84 -11.74 -0.66 1.77
C TRP A 84 -12.57 0.05 2.84
N SER A 85 -13.88 -0.18 2.87
CA SER A 85 -14.75 0.32 3.93
C SER A 85 -14.49 -0.38 5.28
N GLN A 86 -14.18 -1.67 5.28
CA GLN A 86 -13.82 -2.43 6.48
C GLN A 86 -12.45 -2.02 7.03
N PHE A 87 -11.47 -1.77 6.16
CA PHE A 87 -10.17 -1.22 6.56
C PHE A 87 -10.31 0.17 7.19
N GLN A 88 -11.18 1.03 6.63
CA GLN A 88 -11.52 2.31 7.25
C GLN A 88 -12.22 2.12 8.59
N SER A 89 -13.09 1.12 8.75
CA SER A 89 -13.77 0.82 10.03
C SER A 89 -12.78 0.38 11.13
N ILE A 90 -11.80 -0.47 10.79
CA ILE A 90 -10.74 -0.91 11.73
C ILE A 90 -9.87 0.29 12.19
N ILE A 91 -9.63 1.28 11.32
CA ILE A 91 -8.96 2.53 11.68
C ILE A 91 -9.92 3.49 12.41
N ALA A 92 -11.21 3.45 12.09
CA ALA A 92 -12.24 4.32 12.66
C ALA A 92 -12.54 4.02 14.13
N ASP A 93 -12.29 2.79 14.61
CA ASP A 93 -12.47 2.43 16.02
C ASP A 93 -11.47 3.13 16.97
N LYS A 94 -10.54 3.93 16.42
CA LYS A 94 -9.73 4.92 17.15
C LYS A 94 -9.95 6.35 16.64
N THR A 95 -11.19 6.76 16.40
CA THR A 95 -11.47 8.16 16.09
C THR A 95 -11.87 8.95 17.34
N ILE A 96 -10.87 9.28 18.17
CA ILE A 96 -10.88 10.60 18.82
C ILE A 96 -10.56 11.58 17.69
N VAL A 97 -11.56 11.94 16.88
CA VAL A 97 -11.39 13.02 15.90
C VAL A 97 -11.22 14.29 16.70
N SER A 98 -9.99 14.83 16.74
CA SER A 98 -9.71 16.11 17.38
C SER A 98 -10.73 17.15 16.90
N HIS A 99 -11.19 18.02 17.81
CA HIS A 99 -12.15 19.07 17.52
C HIS A 99 -11.72 19.92 16.31
N ASP A 100 -10.41 20.13 16.15
CA ASP A 100 -9.81 20.88 15.05
C ASP A 100 -10.04 20.23 13.68
N ILE A 101 -9.99 18.89 13.62
CA ILE A 101 -10.22 18.13 12.38
C ILE A 101 -11.70 18.17 12.01
N ASN A 102 -12.60 18.05 12.99
CA ASN A 102 -14.04 18.19 12.76
C ASN A 102 -14.40 19.60 12.25
N ALA A 103 -13.81 20.64 12.85
CA ALA A 103 -13.98 22.01 12.38
C ALA A 103 -13.46 22.19 10.94
N LEU A 104 -12.32 21.57 10.60
CA LEU A 104 -11.75 21.61 9.26
C LEU A 104 -12.62 20.88 8.23
N LEU A 105 -13.12 19.68 8.56
CA LEU A 105 -13.99 18.88 7.70
C LEU A 105 -15.31 19.63 7.44
N ALA A 106 -15.90 20.26 8.46
CA ALA A 106 -17.09 21.09 8.30
C ALA A 106 -16.84 22.31 7.40
N LYS A 107 -15.68 22.97 7.57
CA LYS A 107 -15.29 24.14 6.78
C LYS A 107 -15.13 23.83 5.29
N PHE A 108 -14.63 22.63 4.94
CA PHE A 108 -14.36 22.24 3.55
C PHE A 108 -15.27 21.11 3.04
N HIS A 109 -16.47 20.96 3.62
CA HIS A 109 -17.42 19.90 3.26
C HIS A 109 -17.76 19.85 1.76
N GLU A 110 -17.70 20.99 1.06
CA GLU A 110 -17.89 21.10 -0.39
C GLU A 110 -16.90 20.25 -1.21
N VAL A 111 -15.66 20.05 -0.74
CA VAL A 111 -14.63 19.27 -1.45
C VAL A 111 -15.01 17.78 -1.53
N PHE A 112 -15.82 17.31 -0.57
CA PHE A 112 -16.21 15.91 -0.44
C PHE A 112 -17.60 15.61 -1.01
N LYS A 113 -18.27 16.60 -1.60
CA LYS A 113 -19.54 16.35 -2.31
C LYS A 113 -19.27 15.54 -3.57
N ASN A 114 -20.12 14.54 -3.83
CA ASN A 114 -20.11 13.74 -5.05
C ASN A 114 -20.63 14.55 -6.26
N GLN A 115 -19.95 15.65 -6.59
CA GLN A 115 -20.26 16.47 -7.76
C GLN A 115 -19.03 16.55 -8.66
N ILE A 116 -19.11 15.89 -9.82
CA ILE A 116 -18.12 16.00 -10.89
C ILE A 116 -18.37 17.34 -11.59
N GLN A 117 -17.86 18.42 -11.01
CA GLN A 117 -17.84 19.73 -11.65
C GLN A 117 -16.40 20.16 -11.90
N LEU A 118 -16.21 20.97 -12.94
CA LEU A 118 -14.92 21.59 -13.19
C LEU A 118 -14.53 22.42 -11.95
N PRO A 119 -13.26 22.39 -11.52
CA PRO A 119 -12.81 23.18 -10.39
C PRO A 119 -13.19 24.66 -10.58
N PRO A 120 -13.58 25.37 -9.51
CA PRO A 120 -13.89 26.79 -9.59
C PRO A 120 -12.71 27.56 -10.19
N LYS A 121 -13.00 28.59 -10.98
CA LYS A 121 -11.98 29.39 -11.68
C LYS A 121 -11.03 30.01 -10.65
N ARG A 122 -9.79 29.50 -10.62
CA ARG A 122 -8.75 29.97 -9.69
C ARG A 122 -8.12 31.25 -10.21
N SER A 123 -7.81 32.19 -9.31
CA SER A 123 -7.07 33.42 -9.64
C SER A 123 -5.62 33.16 -10.04
N LYS A 124 -5.07 32.01 -9.61
CA LYS A 124 -3.75 31.52 -10.01
C LYS A 124 -3.91 30.23 -10.81
N VAL A 125 -3.36 30.24 -12.02
CA VAL A 125 -3.23 29.04 -12.86
C VAL A 125 -1.79 28.55 -12.73
N HIS A 126 -1.59 27.38 -12.13
CA HIS A 126 -0.31 26.71 -12.18
C HIS A 126 -0.20 26.01 -13.53
N GLN A 127 0.53 26.62 -14.46
CA GLN A 127 0.86 26.01 -15.75
C GLN A 127 2.17 25.24 -15.61
N ILE A 128 2.17 23.95 -15.94
CA ILE A 128 3.40 23.20 -16.14
C ILE A 128 3.98 23.67 -17.47
N LYS A 129 5.10 24.41 -17.42
CA LYS A 129 5.83 24.80 -18.63
C LYS A 129 6.61 23.59 -19.14
N LEU A 130 6.09 22.95 -20.17
CA LEU A 130 6.83 21.90 -20.88
C LEU A 130 7.95 22.54 -21.68
N LYS A 131 9.11 21.88 -21.71
CA LYS A 131 10.17 22.26 -22.65
C LYS A 131 9.76 21.81 -24.06
N PRO A 132 10.13 22.57 -25.11
CA PRO A 132 9.96 22.09 -26.49
C PRO A 132 10.66 20.74 -26.67
N ASP A 133 10.10 19.90 -27.53
CA ASP A 133 10.74 18.69 -28.09
C ASP A 133 10.87 17.47 -27.17
N HIS A 134 10.07 17.39 -26.11
CA HIS A 134 9.87 16.14 -25.35
C HIS A 134 8.45 15.60 -25.61
N GLY A 135 8.30 14.82 -26.68
CA GLY A 135 7.12 14.05 -27.06
C GLY A 135 7.53 12.89 -27.97
#